data_AF-A0A7Y1AQR9-F1
#
_entry.id   AF-A0A7Y1AQR9-F1
#
_cell.length_a   1.000
_cell.length_b   1.000
_cell.length_c   1.000
_cell.angle_alpha   90.00
_cell.angle_beta   90.00
_cell.angle_gamma   90.00
#
_symmetry.space_group_name_H-M   'P 1'
#
loop_
_entity.id
_entity.type
_entity.pdbx_description
1 polymer ?
#
loop_
_entity_poly.entity_id
_entity_poly.type
_entity_poly.pdbx_seq_one_letter_code
_entity_poly.pdbx_strand_id
1 'polypeptide(L)'
;MNMSQKPDSRTRDSLAPTMADMLTVSLQESKALINSVTLYEASKLLGAFSTSVVDYGKSARKWRAHTLSRLPIDCWKCADGFFYVEPLKEASLKYMSATAPEDADASAWNQLENRRALHKALVEVLPADMRQTYAEMLEWTQIEPQSQTQPVLEDMALARTVYALDHLFYREYAACEDELRRQENFPERDSIPFEWMGWLADKAVQKVNAHLFIWGALPLPWLDKDLPEDDPVDVPTPCQPPHKPEGELTLELLCNVVGNRALLESARIGDLAEAAARVSVDLLSALNRQQVVNIPELRSCDDLRDTLKQWFGDQGVLAHEPGFEMPLKGDNLEVVLYHTFEVQQHYVKTRGSIAPDSHRNPENSFMFALAMVACFYGRISLDKEFSGSTYPTYAVFPAQNKQQGLAYRFKPLAPHARELIKSIYGQIFFANTGWEIRAEAITTYAEGLALKRSCLQELTFNTFKRTAPHLLLKLHQAFSRMAERKKADCLQGLPQGSSPPSEMACIQLAIDDLFA
;
A
#
# COMPACT_ATOMS: atom_id res chain seq x y z
N MET A 1 5.65 -10.06 -55.87
CA MET A 1 4.87 -10.78 -54.83
C MET A 1 5.54 -10.54 -53.49
N ASN A 2 5.02 -9.60 -52.70
CA ASN A 2 5.51 -9.24 -51.37
C ASN A 2 4.89 -10.17 -50.32
N MET A 3 5.64 -11.18 -49.88
CA MET A 3 5.20 -12.18 -48.88
C MET A 3 6.21 -12.33 -47.73
N SER A 4 6.76 -11.23 -47.20
CA SER A 4 7.73 -11.32 -46.08
C SER A 4 7.66 -10.21 -45.01
N GLN A 5 6.51 -9.58 -44.78
CA GLN A 5 6.34 -8.57 -43.70
C GLN A 5 5.14 -8.80 -42.77
N LYS A 6 4.44 -9.95 -42.87
CA LYS A 6 3.24 -10.23 -42.06
C LYS A 6 3.45 -10.84 -40.65
N PRO A 7 4.55 -11.55 -40.31
CA PRO A 7 4.69 -12.09 -38.95
C PRO A 7 5.03 -11.01 -37.91
N ASP A 8 5.69 -9.93 -38.33
CA ASP A 8 6.26 -8.90 -37.44
C ASP A 8 5.19 -8.02 -36.77
N SER A 9 4.09 -7.71 -37.48
CA SER A 9 3.02 -6.87 -36.93
C SER A 9 2.22 -7.62 -35.85
N ARG A 10 1.99 -8.92 -36.03
CA ARG A 10 1.14 -9.72 -35.12
C ARG A 10 1.73 -9.85 -33.73
N THR A 11 3.05 -10.03 -33.62
CA THR A 11 3.75 -10.09 -32.33
C THR A 11 3.57 -8.76 -31.58
N ARG A 12 3.86 -7.65 -32.25
CA ARG A 12 3.77 -6.30 -31.68
C ARG A 12 2.34 -5.92 -31.29
N ASP A 13 1.37 -6.26 -32.14
CA ASP A 13 -0.05 -6.01 -31.89
C ASP A 13 -0.59 -6.81 -30.69
N SER A 14 -0.10 -8.04 -30.49
CA SER A 14 -0.50 -8.89 -29.37
C SER A 14 0.10 -8.42 -28.03
N LEU A 15 1.28 -7.78 -28.09
CA LEU A 15 2.01 -7.27 -26.94
C LEU A 15 1.41 -5.94 -26.42
N ALA A 16 0.96 -5.08 -27.33
CA ALA A 16 0.57 -3.69 -27.05
C ALA A 16 -0.45 -3.51 -25.90
N PRO A 17 -1.55 -4.28 -25.80
CA PRO A 17 -2.50 -4.11 -24.69
C PRO A 17 -1.88 -4.42 -23.33
N THR A 18 -1.03 -5.44 -23.27
CA THR A 18 -0.36 -5.85 -22.02
C THR A 18 0.62 -4.77 -21.56
N MET A 19 1.38 -4.22 -22.49
CA MET A 19 2.34 -3.17 -22.21
C MET A 19 1.66 -1.84 -21.85
N ALA A 20 0.54 -1.51 -22.48
CA ALA A 20 -0.26 -0.34 -22.13
C ALA A 20 -0.69 -0.39 -20.65
N ASP A 21 -1.22 -1.54 -20.23
CA ASP A 21 -1.63 -1.79 -18.85
C ASP A 21 -0.45 -1.80 -17.86
N MET A 22 0.70 -2.37 -18.22
CA MET A 22 1.86 -2.44 -17.32
C MET A 22 2.55 -1.08 -17.18
N LEU A 23 2.65 -0.31 -18.25
CA LEU A 23 3.29 1.01 -18.25
C LEU A 23 2.32 2.14 -17.87
N THR A 24 1.02 1.87 -17.78
CA THR A 24 -0.03 2.88 -17.53
C THR A 24 0.01 4.00 -18.58
N VAL A 25 0.02 3.57 -19.85
CA VAL A 25 0.04 4.44 -21.03
C VAL A 25 -1.11 4.08 -21.97
N SER A 26 -1.43 4.97 -22.90
CA SER A 26 -2.42 4.69 -23.93
C SER A 26 -1.98 3.52 -24.84
N LEU A 27 -2.95 2.86 -25.48
CA LEU A 27 -2.64 1.80 -26.45
C LEU A 27 -1.78 2.32 -27.61
N GLN A 28 -1.96 3.59 -27.99
CA GLN A 28 -1.17 4.22 -29.05
C GLN A 28 0.30 4.43 -28.63
N GLU A 29 0.54 4.95 -27.43
CA GLU A 29 1.89 5.11 -26.88
C GLU A 29 2.58 3.76 -26.72
N SER A 30 1.87 2.75 -26.21
CA SER A 30 2.38 1.38 -26.11
C SER A 30 2.82 0.82 -27.48
N LYS A 31 2.01 1.03 -28.54
CA LYS A 31 2.39 0.64 -29.90
C LYS A 31 3.62 1.39 -30.40
N ALA A 32 3.74 2.68 -30.10
CA ALA A 32 4.90 3.48 -30.46
C ALA A 32 6.17 2.96 -29.76
N LEU A 33 6.09 2.68 -28.46
CA LEU A 33 7.18 2.10 -27.66
C LEU A 33 7.63 0.73 -28.20
N ILE A 34 6.70 -0.15 -28.52
CA ILE A 34 7.01 -1.48 -29.08
C ILE A 34 7.65 -1.35 -30.47
N ASN A 35 7.25 -0.36 -31.26
CA ASN A 35 7.85 -0.11 -32.57
C ASN A 35 9.25 0.51 -32.46
N SER A 36 9.59 1.11 -31.32
CA SER A 36 10.92 1.68 -31.04
C SER A 36 11.95 0.65 -30.56
N VAL A 37 11.58 -0.63 -30.39
CA VAL A 37 12.48 -1.72 -30.00
C VAL A 37 12.66 -2.77 -31.09
N THR A 38 13.70 -3.58 -30.95
CA THR A 38 14.01 -4.67 -31.89
C THR A 38 12.89 -5.72 -31.89
N LEU A 39 12.68 -6.39 -33.03
CA LEU A 39 11.73 -7.50 -33.11
C LEU A 39 12.14 -8.65 -32.18
N TYR A 40 13.45 -8.82 -31.93
CA TYR A 40 13.98 -9.79 -31.00
C TYR A 40 13.49 -9.53 -29.57
N GLU A 41 13.69 -8.31 -29.06
CA GLU A 41 13.21 -7.91 -27.73
C GLU A 41 11.68 -8.05 -27.63
N ALA A 42 10.94 -7.54 -28.61
CA ALA A 42 9.48 -7.64 -28.64
C ALA A 42 8.98 -9.11 -28.62
N SER A 43 9.67 -10.00 -29.34
CA SER A 43 9.34 -11.44 -29.35
C SER A 43 9.66 -12.11 -28.02
N LYS A 44 10.76 -11.73 -27.36
CA LYS A 44 11.15 -12.22 -26.04
C LYS A 44 10.18 -11.75 -24.96
N LEU A 45 9.76 -10.49 -25.00
CA LEU A 45 8.72 -9.95 -24.11
C LEU A 45 7.39 -10.67 -24.29
N LEU A 46 6.96 -10.91 -25.54
CA LEU A 46 5.75 -11.70 -25.79
C LEU A 46 5.90 -13.11 -25.22
N GLY A 47 7.05 -13.75 -25.38
CA GLY A 47 7.38 -15.04 -24.75
C GLY A 47 7.26 -14.98 -23.22
N ALA A 48 7.88 -14.00 -22.58
CA ALA A 48 7.80 -13.81 -21.13
C ALA A 48 6.34 -13.76 -20.65
N PHE A 49 5.47 -13.01 -21.33
CA PHE A 49 4.07 -12.85 -20.96
C PHE A 49 3.14 -14.01 -21.33
N SER A 50 3.52 -14.85 -22.31
CA SER A 50 2.66 -15.90 -22.86
C SER A 50 3.08 -17.30 -22.50
N THR A 51 4.37 -17.57 -22.30
CA THR A 51 4.91 -18.91 -22.03
C THR A 51 5.55 -19.03 -20.65
N SER A 52 6.16 -17.95 -20.13
CA SER A 52 6.90 -18.03 -18.86
C SER A 52 6.01 -17.78 -17.64
N VAL A 53 5.04 -16.87 -17.75
CA VAL A 53 4.03 -16.63 -16.70
C VAL A 53 2.74 -17.38 -17.03
N VAL A 54 2.83 -18.69 -17.21
CA VAL A 54 1.66 -19.54 -17.41
C VAL A 54 1.36 -20.18 -16.08
N ASP A 55 0.70 -19.42 -15.21
CA ASP A 55 0.01 -19.87 -14.01
C ASP A 55 -0.57 -21.28 -14.22
N TYR A 56 0.19 -22.29 -13.81
CA TYR A 56 -0.08 -23.73 -13.87
C TYR A 56 -1.35 -24.10 -14.69
N GLY A 57 -1.35 -23.75 -15.98
CA GLY A 57 -2.30 -24.17 -17.02
C GLY A 57 -3.63 -23.44 -17.29
N LYS A 58 -3.95 -22.17 -16.94
CA LYS A 58 -5.34 -21.66 -17.22
C LYS A 58 -5.62 -20.33 -17.97
N SER A 59 -4.79 -19.27 -18.01
CA SER A 59 -4.89 -18.15 -19.02
C SER A 59 -4.02 -16.91 -18.69
N ALA A 60 -3.62 -16.14 -19.71
CA ALA A 60 -2.88 -14.88 -19.58
C ALA A 60 -3.59 -13.79 -18.74
N ARG A 61 -4.93 -13.80 -18.68
CA ARG A 61 -5.71 -12.82 -17.91
C ARG A 61 -5.59 -13.02 -16.40
N LYS A 62 -5.42 -14.26 -15.94
CA LYS A 62 -5.38 -14.63 -14.52
C LYS A 62 -4.06 -14.26 -13.86
N TRP A 63 -2.93 -14.59 -14.47
CA TRP A 63 -1.63 -14.27 -13.88
C TRP A 63 -1.40 -12.75 -13.74
N ARG A 64 -1.89 -11.94 -14.68
CA ARG A 64 -1.76 -10.47 -14.61
C ARG A 64 -2.46 -9.89 -13.39
N ALA A 65 -3.63 -10.41 -13.04
CA ALA A 65 -4.33 -10.07 -11.80
C ALA A 65 -3.58 -10.57 -10.55
N HIS A 66 -3.01 -11.77 -10.61
CA HIS A 66 -2.30 -12.36 -9.48
C HIS A 66 -1.03 -11.58 -9.12
N THR A 67 -0.30 -11.10 -10.12
CA THR A 67 1.01 -10.43 -9.96
C THR A 67 0.94 -8.95 -9.57
N LEU A 68 -0.25 -8.32 -9.58
CA LEU A 68 -0.43 -6.86 -9.44
C LEU A 68 0.48 -6.05 -10.39
N SER A 69 0.73 -6.59 -11.58
CA SER A 69 1.65 -6.03 -12.57
C SER A 69 1.00 -5.02 -13.51
N ARG A 70 -0.33 -4.87 -13.46
CA ARG A 70 -1.12 -4.08 -14.40
C ARG A 70 -1.84 -2.96 -13.66
N LEU A 71 -1.71 -1.75 -14.18
CA LEU A 71 -2.50 -0.59 -13.78
C LEU A 71 -2.93 0.14 -15.07
N PRO A 72 -4.12 -0.17 -15.61
CA PRO A 72 -4.62 0.49 -16.81
C PRO A 72 -4.69 2.01 -16.60
N ILE A 73 -4.45 2.78 -17.67
CA ILE A 73 -4.48 4.25 -17.60
C ILE A 73 -5.83 4.78 -17.12
N ASP A 74 -6.92 4.08 -17.44
CA ASP A 74 -8.27 4.44 -17.01
C ASP A 74 -8.46 4.36 -15.49
N CYS A 75 -7.61 3.64 -14.76
CA CYS A 75 -7.65 3.59 -13.29
C CYS A 75 -6.95 4.80 -12.66
N TRP A 76 -6.14 5.55 -13.40
CA TRP A 76 -5.56 6.80 -12.93
C TRP A 76 -6.59 7.92 -13.12
N LYS A 77 -7.23 8.33 -12.03
CA LYS A 77 -8.32 9.31 -12.02
C LYS A 77 -7.86 10.65 -11.45
N CYS A 78 -8.54 11.72 -11.84
CA CYS A 78 -8.45 13.02 -11.20
C CYS A 78 -9.86 13.46 -10.83
N ALA A 79 -10.12 13.71 -9.55
CA ALA A 79 -11.36 14.27 -9.04
C ALA A 79 -11.04 15.39 -8.06
N ASP A 80 -11.77 16.51 -8.16
CA ASP A 80 -11.60 17.68 -7.29
C ASP A 80 -10.16 18.22 -7.20
N GLY A 81 -9.38 18.05 -8.28
CA GLY A 81 -7.98 18.47 -8.36
C GLY A 81 -6.98 17.46 -7.78
N PHE A 82 -7.41 16.27 -7.38
CA PHE A 82 -6.58 15.26 -6.75
C PHE A 82 -6.49 14.00 -7.59
N PHE A 83 -5.26 13.49 -7.75
CA PHE A 83 -5.01 12.27 -8.49
C PHE A 83 -5.12 11.04 -7.59
N TYR A 84 -5.87 10.03 -8.02
CA TYR A 84 -5.96 8.79 -7.26
C TYR A 84 -6.04 7.58 -8.20
N VAL A 85 -5.65 6.44 -7.65
CA VAL A 85 -5.82 5.15 -8.30
C VAL A 85 -7.18 4.59 -7.90
N GLU A 86 -8.08 4.46 -8.87
CA GLU A 86 -9.30 3.68 -8.70
C GLU A 86 -8.92 2.21 -8.50
N PRO A 87 -9.39 1.57 -7.42
CA PRO A 87 -9.07 0.19 -7.11
C PRO A 87 -9.53 -0.75 -8.22
N LEU A 88 -8.62 -1.59 -8.73
CA LEU A 88 -9.03 -2.75 -9.50
C LEU A 88 -9.70 -3.78 -8.59
N LYS A 89 -10.63 -4.57 -9.13
CA LYS A 89 -11.19 -5.73 -8.41
C LYS A 89 -10.09 -6.68 -7.92
N GLU A 90 -8.97 -6.72 -8.61
CA GLU A 90 -7.84 -7.59 -8.30
C GLU A 90 -6.79 -6.94 -7.37
N ALA A 91 -6.97 -5.66 -7.01
CA ALA A 91 -6.13 -4.99 -6.01
C ALA A 91 -6.29 -5.70 -4.66
N SER A 92 -5.17 -6.12 -4.07
CA SER A 92 -5.19 -6.84 -2.80
C SER A 92 -3.92 -6.63 -1.99
N LEU A 93 -4.02 -6.81 -0.68
CA LEU A 93 -2.89 -6.70 0.26
C LEU A 93 -2.16 -8.04 0.44
N LYS A 94 -2.24 -8.94 -0.56
CA LYS A 94 -1.69 -10.30 -0.46
C LYS A 94 -0.18 -10.32 -0.22
N TYR A 95 0.55 -9.34 -0.73
CA TYR A 95 2.00 -9.23 -0.51
C TYR A 95 2.38 -8.47 0.77
N MET A 96 1.41 -7.93 1.51
CA MET A 96 1.61 -7.28 2.81
C MET A 96 1.32 -8.22 4.01
N SER A 97 1.14 -9.53 3.78
CA SER A 97 0.71 -10.49 4.81
C SER A 97 1.87 -11.15 5.56
N ALA A 98 1.83 -11.03 6.89
CA ALA A 98 2.77 -11.64 7.81
C ALA A 98 2.68 -13.16 7.96
N THR A 99 1.50 -13.71 7.71
CA THR A 99 1.26 -15.12 7.91
C THR A 99 1.86 -15.87 6.74
N ALA A 100 2.94 -16.61 7.03
CA ALA A 100 3.38 -17.70 6.18
C ALA A 100 2.11 -18.48 5.78
N PRO A 101 1.91 -18.76 4.49
CA PRO A 101 0.75 -19.51 4.04
C PRO A 101 0.85 -20.99 4.45
N GLU A 102 0.87 -21.27 5.75
CA GLU A 102 0.68 -22.61 6.29
C GLU A 102 -0.78 -23.06 6.12
N ASP A 103 -1.71 -22.10 6.12
CA ASP A 103 -3.15 -22.30 5.86
C ASP A 103 -3.59 -21.89 4.44
N ALA A 104 -2.74 -21.24 3.65
CA ALA A 104 -3.17 -20.84 2.32
C ALA A 104 -3.08 -22.04 1.38
N ASP A 105 -4.23 -22.38 0.81
CA ASP A 105 -4.39 -23.34 -0.28
C ASP A 105 -3.24 -23.21 -1.29
N ALA A 106 -2.77 -24.30 -1.87
CA ALA A 106 -1.68 -24.32 -2.87
C ALA A 106 -1.90 -23.28 -3.99
N SER A 107 -3.16 -22.92 -4.25
CA SER A 107 -3.53 -21.84 -5.16
C SER A 107 -2.99 -20.45 -4.77
N ALA A 108 -2.88 -20.12 -3.48
CA ALA A 108 -2.34 -18.84 -3.00
C ALA A 108 -0.82 -18.77 -3.19
N TRP A 109 -0.10 -19.83 -2.85
CA TRP A 109 1.33 -19.96 -3.13
C TRP A 109 1.64 -19.79 -4.62
N ASN A 110 0.85 -20.42 -5.50
CA ASN A 110 1.00 -20.26 -6.95
C ASN A 110 0.85 -18.80 -7.41
N GLN A 111 -0.03 -18.02 -6.79
CA GLN A 111 -0.19 -16.59 -7.11
C GLN A 111 1.03 -15.77 -6.77
N LEU A 112 1.71 -16.09 -5.66
CA LEU A 112 2.95 -15.44 -5.25
C LEU A 112 4.10 -15.83 -6.19
N GLU A 113 4.23 -17.12 -6.51
CA GLU A 113 5.25 -17.63 -7.45
C GLU A 113 5.11 -17.03 -8.86
N ASN A 114 3.88 -16.72 -9.31
CA ASN A 114 3.69 -16.07 -10.61
C ASN A 114 4.41 -14.72 -10.71
N ARG A 115 4.55 -13.98 -9.59
CA ARG A 115 5.27 -12.70 -9.60
C ARG A 115 6.77 -12.91 -9.73
N ARG A 116 7.33 -13.89 -9.01
CA ARG A 116 8.72 -14.31 -9.18
C ARG A 116 9.00 -14.83 -10.59
N ALA A 117 8.09 -15.60 -11.16
CA ALA A 117 8.20 -16.11 -12.53
C ALA A 117 8.20 -14.97 -13.57
N LEU A 118 7.32 -13.97 -13.40
CA LEU A 118 7.30 -12.77 -14.25
C LEU A 118 8.62 -12.00 -14.17
N HIS A 119 9.08 -11.74 -12.95
CA HIS A 119 10.37 -11.06 -12.71
C HIS A 119 11.51 -11.80 -13.41
N LYS A 120 11.67 -13.10 -13.15
CA LYS A 120 12.72 -13.93 -13.75
C LYS A 120 12.65 -13.88 -15.27
N ALA A 121 11.46 -14.04 -15.84
CA ALA A 121 11.27 -14.02 -17.28
C ALA A 121 11.67 -12.68 -17.91
N LEU A 122 11.33 -11.55 -17.27
CA LEU A 122 11.71 -10.22 -17.73
C LEU A 122 13.22 -9.96 -17.58
N VAL A 123 13.83 -10.37 -16.46
CA VAL A 123 15.29 -10.27 -16.28
C VAL A 123 16.03 -11.07 -17.35
N GLU A 124 15.54 -12.25 -17.75
CA GLU A 124 16.13 -13.06 -18.81
C GLU A 124 16.05 -12.42 -20.21
N VAL A 125 15.17 -11.43 -20.41
CA VAL A 125 15.13 -10.64 -21.66
C VAL A 125 16.23 -9.58 -21.70
N LEU A 126 16.70 -9.09 -20.55
CA LEU A 126 17.70 -8.03 -20.49
C LEU A 126 19.07 -8.46 -21.02
N PRO A 127 19.77 -7.58 -21.76
CA PRO A 127 21.20 -7.72 -22.07
C PRO A 127 22.07 -7.95 -20.82
N ALA A 128 23.21 -8.63 -20.99
CA ALA A 128 24.06 -9.02 -19.85
C ALA A 128 24.66 -7.82 -19.10
N ASP A 129 25.06 -6.77 -19.82
CA ASP A 129 25.56 -5.51 -19.30
C ASP A 129 24.48 -4.74 -18.52
N MET A 130 23.24 -4.71 -19.02
CA MET A 130 22.11 -4.14 -18.28
C MET A 130 21.82 -4.93 -17.01
N ARG A 131 21.78 -6.27 -17.07
CA ARG A 131 21.60 -7.11 -15.88
C ARG A 131 22.66 -6.85 -14.83
N GLN A 132 23.92 -6.67 -15.24
CA GLN A 132 25.01 -6.36 -14.33
C GLN A 132 24.87 -4.96 -13.72
N THR A 133 24.55 -3.96 -14.54
CA THR A 133 24.43 -2.56 -14.12
C THR A 133 23.29 -2.35 -13.12
N TYR A 134 22.17 -3.03 -13.31
CA TYR A 134 20.97 -2.89 -12.48
C TYR A 134 20.79 -4.05 -11.48
N ALA A 135 21.82 -4.88 -11.26
CA ALA A 135 21.73 -6.11 -10.47
C ALA A 135 21.15 -5.90 -9.07
N GLU A 136 21.64 -4.88 -8.35
CA GLU A 136 21.23 -4.55 -6.98
C GLU A 136 19.72 -4.25 -6.90
N MET A 137 19.21 -3.46 -7.84
CA MET A 137 17.80 -3.08 -7.91
C MET A 137 16.89 -4.23 -8.37
N LEU A 138 17.42 -5.12 -9.21
CA LEU A 138 16.69 -6.23 -9.81
C LEU A 138 16.77 -7.53 -9.00
N GLU A 139 17.53 -7.57 -7.91
CA GLU A 139 17.64 -8.76 -7.07
C GLU A 139 16.28 -9.17 -6.52
N TRP A 140 15.98 -10.48 -6.57
CA TRP A 140 14.79 -11.01 -5.91
C TRP A 140 15.12 -11.26 -4.45
N THR A 141 14.51 -10.50 -3.56
CA THR A 141 14.87 -10.51 -2.15
C THR A 141 13.68 -10.91 -1.30
N GLN A 142 13.95 -11.70 -0.26
CA GLN A 142 12.99 -11.79 0.83
C GLN A 142 12.96 -10.44 1.53
N ILE A 143 11.78 -9.85 1.63
CA ILE A 143 11.58 -8.66 2.43
C ILE A 143 11.44 -9.15 3.89
N GLU A 144 12.60 -9.55 4.40
CA GLU A 144 12.99 -9.90 5.76
C GLU A 144 11.93 -10.56 6.66
N PRO A 145 11.99 -11.89 6.87
CA PRO A 145 11.03 -12.63 7.70
C PRO A 145 11.12 -12.29 9.20
N GLN A 146 12.16 -11.56 9.61
CA GLN A 146 12.38 -11.10 10.99
C GLN A 146 11.67 -9.78 11.30
N SER A 147 11.13 -9.10 10.28
CA SER A 147 10.26 -7.94 10.44
C SER A 147 8.94 -8.41 11.09
N GLN A 148 8.87 -8.40 12.42
CA GLN A 148 7.62 -8.64 13.15
C GLN A 148 6.56 -7.56 12.85
N THR A 149 6.92 -6.51 12.12
CA THR A 149 6.10 -5.36 11.79
C THR A 149 5.36 -5.59 10.48
N GLN A 150 6.04 -6.01 9.42
CA GLN A 150 5.43 -6.43 8.16
C GLN A 150 6.35 -7.46 7.50
N PRO A 151 6.08 -8.76 7.60
CA PRO A 151 6.66 -9.72 6.68
C PRO A 151 6.00 -9.43 5.33
N VAL A 152 6.68 -8.65 4.52
CA VAL A 152 6.32 -8.50 3.12
C VAL A 152 6.81 -9.76 2.43
N LEU A 153 5.95 -10.37 1.64
CA LEU A 153 6.35 -11.51 0.81
C LEU A 153 7.44 -11.05 -0.17
N GLU A 154 8.31 -11.97 -0.56
CA GLU A 154 9.47 -11.68 -1.40
C GLU A 154 9.11 -10.87 -2.66
N ASP A 155 9.97 -9.91 -3.01
CA ASP A 155 9.83 -9.11 -4.23
C ASP A 155 11.21 -8.60 -4.70
N MET A 156 11.22 -7.86 -5.80
CA MET A 156 12.39 -7.11 -6.25
C MET A 156 12.90 -6.17 -5.16
N ALA A 157 14.22 -6.04 -5.02
CA ALA A 157 14.87 -5.12 -4.07
C ALA A 157 14.39 -3.66 -4.24
N LEU A 158 14.05 -3.25 -5.48
CA LEU A 158 13.42 -1.96 -5.76
C LEU A 158 12.14 -1.68 -4.94
N ALA A 159 11.41 -2.70 -4.50
CA ALA A 159 10.24 -2.50 -3.64
C ALA A 159 10.59 -1.82 -2.30
N ARG A 160 11.80 -2.06 -1.76
CA ARG A 160 12.30 -1.36 -0.57
C ARG A 160 12.40 0.14 -0.80
N THR A 161 12.77 0.56 -2.00
CA THR A 161 12.84 1.97 -2.41
C THR A 161 11.47 2.63 -2.40
N VAL A 162 10.40 1.91 -2.75
CA VAL A 162 9.02 2.43 -2.62
C VAL A 162 8.68 2.66 -1.14
N TYR A 163 8.91 1.66 -0.28
CA TYR A 163 8.65 1.80 1.16
C TYR A 163 9.49 2.90 1.83
N ALA A 164 10.72 3.10 1.35
CA ALA A 164 11.59 4.17 1.82
C ALA A 164 11.06 5.55 1.40
N LEU A 165 10.54 5.68 0.17
CA LEU A 165 9.89 6.90 -0.30
C LEU A 165 8.61 7.21 0.51
N ASP A 166 7.78 6.20 0.77
CA ASP A 166 6.60 6.34 1.62
C ASP A 166 6.98 6.83 3.02
N HIS A 167 7.99 6.21 3.64
CA HIS A 167 8.47 6.61 4.97
C HIS A 167 9.00 8.06 4.97
N LEU A 168 9.81 8.42 3.98
CA LEU A 168 10.31 9.79 3.81
C LEU A 168 9.17 10.80 3.68
N PHE A 169 8.13 10.50 2.90
CA PHE A 169 6.94 11.34 2.79
C PHE A 169 6.24 11.53 4.14
N TYR A 170 6.02 10.46 4.91
CA TYR A 170 5.37 10.58 6.22
C TYR A 170 6.22 11.36 7.24
N ARG A 171 7.56 11.24 7.19
CA ARG A 171 8.46 12.03 8.02
C ARG A 171 8.45 13.51 7.64
N GLU A 172 8.47 13.83 6.35
CA GLU A 172 8.31 15.22 5.88
C GLU A 172 6.95 15.81 6.24
N TYR A 173 5.88 15.01 6.12
CA TYR A 173 4.54 15.41 6.54
C TYR A 173 4.52 15.76 8.03
N ALA A 174 5.04 14.89 8.89
CA ALA A 174 5.11 15.12 10.33
C ALA A 174 5.92 16.38 10.67
N ALA A 175 7.08 16.58 10.01
CA ALA A 175 7.89 17.78 10.21
C ALA A 175 7.18 19.07 9.76
N CYS A 176 6.40 19.02 8.67
CA CYS A 176 5.57 20.16 8.25
C CYS A 176 4.42 20.42 9.22
N GLU A 177 3.80 19.36 9.76
CA GLU A 177 2.74 19.45 10.75
C GLU A 177 3.26 20.08 12.05
N ASP A 178 4.39 19.61 12.57
CA ASP A 178 5.01 20.12 13.79
C ASP A 178 5.39 21.60 13.67
N GLU A 179 5.91 22.01 12.51
CA GLU A 179 6.19 23.42 12.22
C GLU A 179 4.90 24.25 12.21
N LEU A 180 3.86 23.80 11.52
CA LEU A 180 2.59 24.51 11.46
C LEU A 180 1.94 24.62 12.85
N ARG A 181 1.95 23.52 13.63
CA ARG A 181 1.45 23.51 15.00
C ARG A 181 2.16 24.55 15.87
N ARG A 182 3.50 24.67 15.75
CA ARG A 182 4.27 25.70 16.46
C ARG A 182 3.91 27.11 16.01
N GLN A 183 3.74 27.34 14.72
CA GLN A 183 3.38 28.65 14.16
C GLN A 183 1.99 29.11 14.61
N GLU A 184 1.02 28.20 14.62
CA GLU A 184 -0.37 28.47 14.97
C GLU A 184 -0.68 28.30 16.46
N ASN A 185 0.33 27.95 17.28
CA ASN A 185 0.19 27.60 18.70
C ASN A 185 -0.91 26.53 18.93
N PHE A 186 -0.94 25.53 18.05
CA PHE A 186 -1.93 24.47 18.03
C PHE A 186 -1.51 23.29 18.95
N PRO A 187 -2.38 22.78 19.84
CA PRO A 187 -1.99 21.75 20.81
C PRO A 187 -1.56 20.44 20.15
N GLU A 188 -0.45 19.83 20.58
CA GLU A 188 0.05 18.54 20.05
C GLU A 188 -0.96 17.38 20.15
N ARG A 189 -1.87 17.45 21.13
CA ARG A 189 -2.85 16.39 21.41
C ARG A 189 -4.10 16.46 20.56
N ASP A 190 -4.31 17.60 19.88
CA ASP A 190 -5.51 17.83 19.10
C ASP A 190 -5.29 17.35 17.66
N SER A 191 -6.35 16.85 17.04
CA SER A 191 -6.33 16.52 15.62
C SER A 191 -6.10 17.81 14.82
N ILE A 192 -5.20 17.78 13.84
CA ILE A 192 -5.03 18.94 12.96
C ILE A 192 -6.33 19.22 12.21
N PRO A 193 -6.67 20.51 11.99
CA PRO A 193 -7.77 20.88 11.12
C PRO A 193 -7.67 20.20 9.75
N PHE A 194 -8.77 19.64 9.29
CA PHE A 194 -8.79 18.83 8.08
C PHE A 194 -8.45 19.65 6.83
N GLU A 195 -8.80 20.94 6.81
CA GLU A 195 -8.39 21.88 5.76
C GLU A 195 -6.86 22.01 5.62
N TRP A 196 -6.08 21.70 6.66
CA TRP A 196 -4.62 21.77 6.61
C TRP A 196 -3.98 20.51 6.03
N MET A 197 -4.67 19.35 6.10
CA MET A 197 -4.08 18.06 5.68
C MET A 197 -3.64 18.07 4.22
N GLY A 198 -4.43 18.67 3.34
CA GLY A 198 -4.09 18.80 1.92
C GLY A 198 -2.84 19.63 1.67
N TRP A 199 -2.80 20.80 2.30
CA TRP A 199 -1.64 21.70 2.21
C TRP A 199 -0.37 21.06 2.79
N LEU A 200 -0.49 20.38 3.94
CA LEU A 200 0.62 19.65 4.56
C LEU A 200 1.14 18.53 3.66
N ALA A 201 0.24 17.78 3.01
CA ALA A 201 0.60 16.72 2.09
C ALA A 201 1.32 17.26 0.85
N ASP A 202 0.85 18.34 0.24
CA ASP A 202 1.53 19.01 -0.87
C ASP A 202 2.92 19.53 -0.47
N LYS A 203 3.03 20.15 0.71
CA LYS A 203 4.32 20.59 1.26
C LYS A 203 5.29 19.44 1.49
N ALA A 204 4.80 18.31 2.00
CA ALA A 204 5.61 17.11 2.16
C ALA A 204 6.11 16.59 0.81
N VAL A 205 5.27 16.53 -0.23
CA VAL A 205 5.68 16.14 -1.60
C VAL A 205 6.78 17.08 -2.12
N GLN A 206 6.64 18.40 -1.95
CA GLN A 206 7.65 19.37 -2.37
C GLN A 206 9.01 19.11 -1.71
N LYS A 207 9.02 18.83 -0.41
CA LYS A 207 10.26 18.53 0.33
C LYS A 207 10.85 17.17 -0.06
N VAL A 208 10.02 16.15 -0.27
CA VAL A 208 10.50 14.86 -0.80
C VAL A 208 11.15 15.05 -2.17
N ASN A 209 10.50 15.79 -3.08
CA ASN A 209 11.07 16.09 -4.39
C ASN A 209 12.42 16.83 -4.29
N ALA A 210 12.59 17.71 -3.30
CA ALA A 210 13.87 18.36 -3.03
C ALA A 210 14.95 17.35 -2.62
N HIS A 211 14.65 16.37 -1.76
CA HIS A 211 15.57 15.27 -1.44
C HIS A 211 15.92 14.43 -2.67
N LEU A 212 14.92 14.01 -3.43
CA LEU A 212 15.12 13.23 -4.66
C LEU A 212 15.99 13.99 -5.67
N PHE A 213 15.80 15.30 -5.77
CA PHE A 213 16.63 16.17 -6.58
C PHE A 213 18.08 16.21 -6.08
N ILE A 214 18.31 16.42 -4.78
CA ILE A 214 19.66 16.43 -4.16
C ILE A 214 20.37 15.10 -4.38
N TRP A 215 19.64 13.98 -4.34
CA TRP A 215 20.18 12.65 -4.59
C TRP A 215 20.36 12.32 -6.08
N GLY A 216 19.99 13.24 -6.98
CA GLY A 216 20.09 13.06 -8.43
C GLY A 216 19.11 12.02 -8.99
N ALA A 217 18.03 11.73 -8.27
CA ALA A 217 16.95 10.82 -8.63
C ALA A 217 15.81 11.51 -9.41
N LEU A 218 15.73 12.84 -9.38
CA LEU A 218 14.86 13.64 -10.24
C LEU A 218 15.69 14.59 -11.13
N PRO A 219 15.21 14.90 -12.35
CA PRO A 219 15.83 15.93 -13.19
C PRO A 219 15.69 17.32 -12.57
N LEU A 220 16.53 18.27 -13.01
CA LEU A 220 16.49 19.67 -12.59
C LEU A 220 15.11 20.28 -12.96
N PRO A 221 14.34 20.84 -12.00
CA PRO A 221 12.97 21.35 -12.24
C PRO A 221 12.87 22.47 -13.30
N TRP A 222 13.98 23.12 -13.63
CA TRP A 222 14.06 24.20 -14.62
C TRP A 222 14.64 23.76 -15.97
N LEU A 223 15.10 22.52 -16.14
CA LEU A 223 15.63 22.06 -17.43
C LEU A 223 14.52 21.70 -18.45
N ASP A 224 13.29 21.42 -17.98
CA ASP A 224 12.15 21.12 -18.85
C ASP A 224 11.39 22.37 -19.33
N LYS A 225 11.64 23.54 -18.74
CA LYS A 225 10.94 24.80 -19.08
C LYS A 225 11.55 25.57 -20.26
N ASP A 226 12.64 25.09 -20.84
CA ASP A 226 13.28 25.68 -22.02
C ASP A 226 12.78 25.07 -23.34
N LEU A 227 11.72 24.27 -23.33
CA LEU A 227 10.94 24.03 -24.54
C LEU A 227 9.89 25.16 -24.64
N PRO A 228 10.05 26.11 -25.59
CA PRO A 228 9.06 27.17 -25.76
C PRO A 228 7.72 26.54 -26.15
N GLU A 229 6.70 26.76 -25.33
CA GLU A 229 5.32 26.29 -25.58
C GLU A 229 4.61 27.06 -26.71
N ASP A 230 5.22 28.10 -27.29
CA ASP A 230 4.55 29.02 -28.23
C ASP A 230 5.40 29.38 -29.45
N ASP A 231 5.69 28.39 -30.32
CA ASP A 231 5.89 28.69 -31.75
C ASP A 231 5.15 27.63 -32.59
N PRO A 232 4.19 28.00 -33.45
CA PRO A 232 3.58 27.09 -34.42
C PRO A 232 4.61 26.82 -35.51
N VAL A 233 5.55 25.91 -35.23
CA VAL A 233 6.49 25.39 -36.20
C VAL A 233 5.72 24.48 -37.16
N ASP A 234 5.78 24.82 -38.46
CA ASP A 234 5.35 23.99 -39.58
C ASP A 234 5.68 22.51 -39.29
N VAL A 235 4.64 21.68 -39.08
CA VAL A 235 4.77 20.27 -38.67
C VAL A 235 5.72 19.54 -39.63
N PRO A 236 6.98 19.29 -39.24
CA PRO A 236 7.83 18.44 -40.03
C PRO A 236 7.30 17.02 -39.81
N THR A 237 7.14 16.30 -40.92
CA THR A 237 6.98 14.84 -41.05
C THR A 237 7.31 14.08 -39.75
N PRO A 238 6.47 13.15 -39.26
CA PRO A 238 6.70 12.46 -38.00
C PRO A 238 8.08 11.81 -37.99
N CYS A 239 9.05 12.48 -37.38
CA CYS A 239 10.35 11.93 -37.08
C CYS A 239 10.07 10.70 -36.23
N GLN A 240 10.46 9.53 -36.75
CA GLN A 240 10.32 8.29 -36.02
C GLN A 240 10.90 8.50 -34.62
N PRO A 241 10.19 8.09 -33.55
CA PRO A 241 10.69 8.24 -32.20
C PRO A 241 12.09 7.60 -32.14
N PRO A 242 13.06 8.24 -31.47
CA PRO A 242 14.42 7.70 -31.39
C PRO A 242 14.36 6.24 -30.94
N HIS A 243 15.09 5.37 -31.63
CA HIS A 243 15.14 3.95 -31.30
C HIS A 243 15.64 3.81 -29.86
N LYS A 244 14.88 3.15 -28.99
CA LYS A 244 15.32 2.90 -27.61
C LYS A 244 16.49 1.90 -27.63
N PRO A 245 17.54 2.11 -26.81
CA PRO A 245 18.53 1.09 -26.52
C PRO A 245 17.89 -0.26 -26.19
N GLU A 246 18.50 -1.35 -26.67
CA GLU A 246 18.02 -2.70 -26.42
C GLU A 246 17.92 -2.98 -24.91
N GLY A 247 16.77 -3.48 -24.45
CA GLY A 247 16.52 -3.81 -23.04
C GLY A 247 15.99 -2.64 -22.18
N GLU A 248 16.02 -1.40 -22.66
CA GLU A 248 15.52 -0.24 -21.89
C GLU A 248 14.02 -0.38 -21.60
N LEU A 249 13.24 -0.80 -22.60
CA LEU A 249 11.80 -1.02 -22.46
C LEU A 249 11.49 -2.15 -21.48
N THR A 250 12.27 -3.23 -21.53
CA THR A 250 12.18 -4.34 -20.57
C THR A 250 12.47 -3.87 -19.14
N LEU A 251 13.46 -3.00 -18.97
CA LEU A 251 13.81 -2.44 -17.67
C LEU A 251 12.74 -1.48 -17.13
N GLU A 252 12.15 -0.65 -18.00
CA GLU A 252 10.97 0.16 -17.65
C GLU A 252 9.82 -0.71 -17.16
N LEU A 253 9.52 -1.81 -17.85
CA LEU A 253 8.49 -2.76 -17.44
C LEU A 253 8.77 -3.35 -16.05
N LEU A 254 10.01 -3.75 -15.76
CA LEU A 254 10.42 -4.25 -14.44
C LEU A 254 10.19 -3.22 -13.33
N CYS A 255 10.59 -1.97 -13.54
CA CYS A 255 10.37 -0.89 -12.58
C CYS A 255 8.87 -0.62 -12.37
N ASN A 256 8.10 -0.59 -13.46
CA ASN A 256 6.67 -0.35 -13.44
C ASN A 256 5.88 -1.46 -12.72
N VAL A 257 6.33 -2.73 -12.78
CA VAL A 257 5.70 -3.85 -12.04
C VAL A 257 5.77 -3.67 -10.52
N VAL A 258 6.83 -3.02 -10.02
CA VAL A 258 6.96 -2.66 -8.60
C VAL A 258 6.05 -1.49 -8.27
N GLY A 259 6.07 -0.42 -9.08
CA GLY A 259 5.19 0.74 -8.91
C GLY A 259 3.70 0.38 -8.94
N ASN A 260 3.27 -0.48 -9.89
CA ASN A 260 1.89 -0.92 -10.02
C ASN A 260 1.40 -1.65 -8.77
N ARG A 261 2.23 -2.53 -8.21
CA ARG A 261 1.90 -3.24 -6.96
C ARG A 261 1.64 -2.24 -5.84
N ALA A 262 2.57 -1.33 -5.60
CA ALA A 262 2.45 -0.35 -4.51
C ALA A 262 1.23 0.55 -4.68
N LEU A 263 0.97 1.02 -5.91
CA LEU A 263 -0.19 1.84 -6.23
C LEU A 263 -1.52 1.10 -6.03
N LEU A 264 -1.60 -0.16 -6.45
CA LEU A 264 -2.80 -1.00 -6.24
C LEU A 264 -3.01 -1.39 -4.78
N GLU A 265 -1.95 -1.68 -4.04
CA GLU A 265 -2.03 -1.90 -2.59
C GLU A 265 -2.51 -0.64 -1.88
N SER A 266 -1.94 0.53 -2.23
CA SER A 266 -2.38 1.83 -1.72
C SER A 266 -3.86 2.12 -2.03
N ALA A 267 -4.30 1.84 -3.26
CA ALA A 267 -5.71 1.95 -3.67
C ALA A 267 -6.61 1.03 -2.83
N ARG A 268 -6.18 -0.22 -2.60
CA ARG A 268 -6.95 -1.15 -1.76
C ARG A 268 -7.03 -0.70 -0.31
N ILE A 269 -5.95 -0.15 0.26
CA ILE A 269 -6.01 0.49 1.59
C ILE A 269 -7.00 1.67 1.55
N GLY A 270 -7.15 2.34 0.40
CA GLY A 270 -8.13 3.40 0.12
C GLY A 270 -9.54 2.93 0.40
N ASP A 271 -9.98 1.93 -0.35
CA ASP A 271 -11.30 1.33 -0.23
C ASP A 271 -11.60 0.83 1.18
N LEU A 272 -10.60 0.19 1.81
CA LEU A 272 -10.75 -0.34 3.17
C LEU A 272 -10.90 0.78 4.19
N ALA A 273 -10.22 1.92 3.99
CA ALA A 273 -10.38 3.09 4.85
C ALA A 273 -11.74 3.78 4.66
N GLU A 274 -12.25 3.84 3.42
CA GLU A 274 -13.60 4.36 3.16
C GLU A 274 -14.68 3.45 3.78
N ALA A 275 -14.52 2.13 3.64
CA ALA A 275 -15.38 1.15 4.31
C ALA A 275 -15.30 1.26 5.83
N ALA A 276 -14.10 1.46 6.38
CA ALA A 276 -13.87 1.70 7.80
C ALA A 276 -14.60 2.96 8.29
N ALA A 277 -14.56 4.06 7.52
CA ALA A 277 -15.21 5.31 7.90
C ALA A 277 -16.72 5.11 8.05
N ARG A 278 -17.36 4.47 7.05
CA ARG A 278 -18.81 4.20 7.08
C ARG A 278 -19.23 3.43 8.33
N VAL A 279 -18.58 2.30 8.61
CA VAL A 279 -18.98 1.46 9.75
C VAL A 279 -18.65 2.08 11.10
N SER A 280 -17.60 2.90 11.17
CA SER A 280 -17.26 3.67 12.36
C SER A 280 -18.31 4.73 12.62
N VAL A 281 -18.72 5.48 11.58
CA VAL A 281 -19.77 6.48 11.66
C VAL A 281 -21.09 5.85 12.11
N ASP A 282 -21.47 4.69 11.56
CA ASP A 282 -22.71 4.00 11.94
C ASP A 282 -22.71 3.64 13.44
N LEU A 283 -21.64 3.00 13.94
CA LEU A 283 -21.51 2.63 15.35
C LEU A 283 -21.46 3.86 16.27
N LEU A 284 -20.60 4.83 15.95
CA LEU A 284 -20.42 6.01 16.78
C LEU A 284 -21.68 6.89 16.78
N SER A 285 -22.41 6.98 15.68
CA SER A 285 -23.68 7.72 15.63
C SER A 285 -24.72 7.08 16.55
N ALA A 286 -24.79 5.75 16.61
CA ALA A 286 -25.63 5.02 17.55
C ALA A 286 -25.25 5.32 19.01
N LEU A 287 -23.96 5.26 19.35
CA LEU A 287 -23.47 5.61 20.68
C LEU A 287 -23.75 7.07 21.04
N ASN A 288 -23.50 8.00 20.11
CA ASN A 288 -23.71 9.44 20.32
C ASN A 288 -25.20 9.78 20.54
N ARG A 289 -26.15 9.07 19.88
CA ARG A 289 -27.59 9.22 20.17
C ARG A 289 -27.94 8.84 21.60
N GLN A 290 -27.24 7.85 22.15
CA GLN A 290 -27.35 7.43 23.55
C GLN A 290 -26.47 8.27 24.51
N GLN A 291 -25.99 9.44 24.07
CA GLN A 291 -25.13 10.36 24.83
C GLN A 291 -23.77 9.75 25.26
N VAL A 292 -23.35 8.66 24.62
CA VAL A 292 -22.01 8.09 24.80
C VAL A 292 -21.07 8.76 23.81
N VAL A 293 -20.24 9.67 24.33
CA VAL A 293 -19.38 10.55 23.52
C VAL A 293 -17.91 10.51 23.93
N ASN A 294 -17.56 9.74 24.97
CA ASN A 294 -16.20 9.57 25.45
C ASN A 294 -15.88 8.09 25.68
N ILE A 295 -14.61 7.73 25.48
CA ILE A 295 -14.05 6.47 25.95
C ILE A 295 -14.07 6.47 27.48
N PRO A 296 -14.54 5.38 28.12
CA PRO A 296 -14.53 5.28 29.58
C PRO A 296 -13.10 5.08 30.10
N GLU A 297 -12.85 5.50 31.34
CA GLU A 297 -11.59 5.21 32.01
C GLU A 297 -11.47 3.71 32.31
N LEU A 298 -10.35 3.11 31.92
CA LEU A 298 -10.11 1.67 32.08
C LEU A 298 -8.79 1.42 32.79
N ARG A 299 -8.79 0.51 33.77
CA ARG A 299 -7.60 0.16 34.56
C ARG A 299 -7.12 -1.25 34.26
N SER A 300 -7.97 -2.10 33.68
CA SER A 300 -7.67 -3.51 33.46
C SER A 300 -8.37 -4.10 32.22
N CYS A 301 -7.95 -5.31 31.82
CA CYS A 301 -8.65 -6.08 30.78
C CYS A 301 -10.05 -6.55 31.24
N ASP A 302 -10.27 -6.72 32.54
CA ASP A 302 -11.58 -7.07 33.07
C ASP A 302 -12.54 -5.87 32.96
N ASP A 303 -12.04 -4.65 33.20
CA ASP A 303 -12.81 -3.42 32.99
C ASP A 303 -13.23 -3.28 31.53
N LEU A 304 -12.34 -3.59 30.58
CA LEU A 304 -12.64 -3.60 29.15
C LEU A 304 -13.79 -4.58 28.86
N ARG A 305 -13.70 -5.82 29.35
CA ARG A 305 -14.74 -6.84 29.16
C ARG A 305 -16.10 -6.40 29.71
N ASP A 306 -16.12 -5.86 30.93
CA ASP A 306 -17.36 -5.47 31.59
C ASP A 306 -17.97 -4.22 30.95
N THR A 307 -17.14 -3.27 30.52
CA THR A 307 -17.58 -2.11 29.73
C THR A 307 -18.21 -2.54 28.41
N LEU A 308 -17.59 -3.48 27.68
CA LEU A 308 -18.17 -4.01 26.44
C LEU A 308 -19.53 -4.68 26.67
N LYS A 309 -19.71 -5.42 27.78
CA LYS A 309 -21.02 -5.96 28.16
C LYS A 309 -22.03 -4.86 28.50
N GLN A 310 -21.59 -3.81 29.19
CA GLN A 310 -22.44 -2.68 29.54
C GLN A 310 -22.91 -1.90 28.30
N TRP A 311 -22.08 -1.79 27.26
CA TRP A 311 -22.45 -1.04 26.05
C TRP A 311 -23.20 -1.90 25.04
N PHE A 312 -22.80 -3.17 24.89
CA PHE A 312 -23.22 -4.02 23.76
C PHE A 312 -23.86 -5.35 24.18
N GLY A 313 -23.96 -5.66 25.47
CA GLY A 313 -24.55 -6.90 25.98
C GLY A 313 -26.08 -6.95 25.93
N ASP A 314 -26.67 -7.96 26.56
CA ASP A 314 -28.13 -8.24 26.53
C ASP A 314 -29.01 -7.07 27.04
N GLN A 315 -28.47 -6.23 27.92
CA GLN A 315 -29.12 -5.03 28.46
C GLN A 315 -28.20 -3.81 28.25
N GLY A 316 -27.37 -3.86 27.23
CA GLY A 316 -26.38 -2.82 26.96
C GLY A 316 -27.01 -1.53 26.45
N VAL A 317 -26.22 -0.45 26.45
CA VAL A 317 -26.61 0.87 25.91
C VAL A 317 -27.26 0.78 24.53
N LEU A 318 -26.76 -0.08 23.64
CA LEU A 318 -27.28 -0.23 22.27
C LEU A 318 -28.34 -1.33 22.11
N ALA A 319 -28.80 -2.00 23.17
CA ALA A 319 -29.70 -3.14 23.07
C ALA A 319 -31.06 -2.83 22.40
N HIS A 320 -31.48 -1.55 22.43
CA HIS A 320 -32.71 -1.07 21.83
C HIS A 320 -32.50 -0.19 20.59
N GLU A 321 -31.25 -0.01 20.17
CA GLU A 321 -30.92 0.79 19.00
C GLU A 321 -31.15 -0.03 17.71
N PRO A 322 -31.88 0.51 16.72
CA PRO A 322 -32.13 -0.20 15.46
C PRO A 322 -30.82 -0.60 14.76
N GLY A 323 -30.71 -1.87 14.35
CA GLY A 323 -29.51 -2.44 13.74
C GLY A 323 -28.49 -3.02 14.74
N PHE A 324 -28.69 -2.81 16.04
CA PHE A 324 -27.80 -3.29 17.12
C PHE A 324 -28.47 -4.32 18.04
N GLU A 325 -29.55 -4.96 17.58
CA GLU A 325 -30.40 -5.84 18.40
C GLU A 325 -29.70 -7.15 18.79
N MET A 326 -28.60 -7.52 18.12
CA MET A 326 -27.83 -8.72 18.46
C MET A 326 -26.85 -8.40 19.59
N PRO A 327 -27.01 -8.97 20.79
CA PRO A 327 -26.14 -8.67 21.92
C PRO A 327 -24.75 -9.32 21.74
N LEU A 328 -23.71 -8.58 22.10
CA LEU A 328 -22.34 -9.05 22.18
C LEU A 328 -22.14 -9.85 23.48
N LYS A 329 -22.13 -11.18 23.36
CA LYS A 329 -21.97 -12.11 24.50
C LYS A 329 -21.30 -13.43 24.13
N GLY A 330 -20.88 -14.17 25.15
CA GLY A 330 -20.25 -15.49 25.00
C GLY A 330 -19.04 -15.43 24.07
N ASP A 331 -18.95 -16.38 23.15
CA ASP A 331 -17.85 -16.48 22.20
C ASP A 331 -17.62 -15.19 21.38
N ASN A 332 -18.67 -14.45 21.02
CA ASN A 332 -18.50 -13.22 20.22
C ASN A 332 -17.71 -12.15 21.00
N LEU A 333 -17.97 -12.03 22.31
CA LEU A 333 -17.23 -11.11 23.17
C LEU A 333 -15.76 -11.54 23.29
N GLU A 334 -15.49 -12.84 23.46
CA GLU A 334 -14.12 -13.35 23.52
C GLU A 334 -13.36 -13.16 22.19
N VAL A 335 -14.06 -13.28 21.06
CA VAL A 335 -13.50 -12.99 19.72
C VAL A 335 -13.14 -11.51 19.59
N VAL A 336 -13.99 -10.59 20.05
CA VAL A 336 -13.68 -9.15 20.10
C VAL A 336 -12.41 -8.92 20.93
N LEU A 337 -12.35 -9.44 22.15
CA LEU A 337 -11.22 -9.25 23.05
C LEU A 337 -9.92 -9.82 22.46
N TYR A 338 -9.95 -11.03 21.91
CA TYR A 338 -8.78 -11.66 21.32
C TYR A 338 -8.19 -10.84 20.17
N HIS A 339 -9.02 -10.48 19.19
CA HIS A 339 -8.56 -9.74 18.00
C HIS A 339 -8.21 -8.28 18.31
N THR A 340 -8.81 -7.69 19.36
CA THR A 340 -8.41 -6.36 19.85
C THR A 340 -6.90 -6.32 20.14
N PHE A 341 -6.41 -7.28 20.94
CA PHE A 341 -5.00 -7.32 21.30
C PHE A 341 -4.11 -7.77 20.14
N GLU A 342 -4.55 -8.71 19.29
CA GLU A 342 -3.79 -9.13 18.11
C GLU A 342 -3.57 -7.95 17.15
N VAL A 343 -4.64 -7.21 16.82
CA VAL A 343 -4.57 -6.10 15.88
C VAL A 343 -3.83 -4.91 16.50
N GLN A 344 -4.01 -4.61 17.78
CA GLN A 344 -3.25 -3.56 18.47
C GLN A 344 -1.74 -3.84 18.44
N GLN A 345 -1.33 -5.07 18.77
CA GLN A 345 0.08 -5.46 18.70
C GLN A 345 0.64 -5.28 17.29
N HIS A 346 -0.13 -5.66 16.26
CA HIS A 346 0.28 -5.45 14.88
C HIS A 346 0.29 -3.97 14.48
N TYR A 347 -0.65 -3.16 14.97
CA TYR A 347 -0.71 -1.73 14.69
C TYR A 347 0.53 -1.01 15.25
N VAL A 348 0.84 -1.25 16.52
CA VAL A 348 2.01 -0.64 17.20
C VAL A 348 3.30 -0.95 16.46
N LYS A 349 3.43 -2.18 15.96
CA LYS A 349 4.59 -2.60 15.20
C LYS A 349 4.66 -1.92 13.81
N THR A 350 3.52 -1.59 13.21
CA THR A 350 3.45 -1.05 11.84
C THR A 350 3.32 0.46 11.77
N ARG A 351 2.14 0.98 12.12
CA ARG A 351 1.79 2.40 12.00
C ARG A 351 2.15 3.19 13.26
N GLY A 352 2.17 2.53 14.41
CA GLY A 352 2.44 3.15 15.72
C GLY A 352 3.90 3.06 16.17
N SER A 353 4.84 2.72 15.28
CA SER A 353 6.24 2.45 15.66
C SER A 353 6.98 3.69 16.18
N ILE A 354 6.57 4.89 15.74
CA ILE A 354 7.15 6.17 16.16
C ILE A 354 6.80 6.48 17.63
N ALA A 355 5.60 6.09 18.08
CA ALA A 355 5.10 6.37 19.43
C ALA A 355 4.35 5.15 20.00
N PRO A 356 5.03 4.02 20.23
CA PRO A 356 4.37 2.75 20.55
C PRO A 356 3.58 2.79 21.85
N ASP A 357 4.05 3.55 22.84
CA ASP A 357 3.43 3.64 24.17
C ASP A 357 2.11 4.44 24.13
N SER A 358 1.98 5.39 23.20
CA SER A 358 0.74 6.14 22.97
C SER A 358 -0.43 5.24 22.55
N HIS A 359 -0.14 4.06 22.00
CA HIS A 359 -1.12 3.13 21.46
C HIS A 359 -1.31 1.87 22.33
N ARG A 360 -0.55 1.70 23.42
CA ARG A 360 -0.53 0.49 24.28
C ARG A 360 -1.35 0.60 25.57
N ASN A 361 -2.03 1.73 25.80
CA ASN A 361 -2.85 1.92 27.00
C ASN A 361 -4.25 1.26 26.91
N PRO A 362 -4.94 1.07 28.06
CA PRO A 362 -6.27 0.45 28.11
C PRO A 362 -7.33 1.15 27.26
N GLU A 363 -7.32 2.48 27.21
CA GLU A 363 -8.28 3.29 26.45
C GLU A 363 -8.14 3.04 24.94
N ASN A 364 -6.90 2.92 24.45
CA ASN A 364 -6.65 2.54 23.06
C ASN A 364 -7.05 1.08 22.79
N SER A 365 -6.84 0.18 23.75
CA SER A 365 -7.37 -1.19 23.64
C SER A 365 -8.90 -1.17 23.49
N PHE A 366 -9.60 -0.27 24.18
CA PHE A 366 -11.04 -0.10 24.00
C PHE A 366 -11.40 0.45 22.61
N MET A 367 -10.65 1.41 22.06
CA MET A 367 -10.87 1.86 20.68
C MET A 367 -10.67 0.73 19.64
N PHE A 368 -9.67 -0.14 19.83
CA PHE A 368 -9.52 -1.34 19.00
C PHE A 368 -10.71 -2.32 19.18
N ALA A 369 -11.25 -2.44 20.39
CA ALA A 369 -12.45 -3.23 20.63
C ALA A 369 -13.68 -2.60 19.94
N LEU A 370 -13.84 -1.28 19.96
CA LEU A 370 -14.87 -0.57 19.20
C LEU A 370 -14.75 -0.85 17.70
N ALA A 371 -13.52 -0.90 17.17
CA ALA A 371 -13.29 -1.26 15.76
C ALA A 371 -13.79 -2.68 15.41
N MET A 372 -13.55 -3.65 16.30
CA MET A 372 -14.07 -5.01 16.14
C MET A 372 -15.60 -5.07 16.29
N VAL A 373 -16.16 -4.31 17.21
CA VAL A 373 -17.61 -4.21 17.43
C VAL A 373 -18.31 -3.56 16.23
N ALA A 374 -17.71 -2.53 15.61
CA ALA A 374 -18.22 -1.93 14.38
C ALA A 374 -18.30 -2.97 13.26
N CYS A 375 -17.29 -3.85 13.15
CA CYS A 375 -17.31 -4.95 12.18
C CYS A 375 -18.38 -6.01 12.50
N PHE A 376 -18.62 -6.29 13.79
CA PHE A 376 -19.66 -7.23 14.24
C PHE A 376 -21.06 -6.76 13.84
N TYR A 377 -21.41 -5.51 14.16
CA TYR A 377 -22.73 -4.95 13.84
C TYR A 377 -22.87 -4.59 12.36
N GLY A 378 -21.84 -4.05 11.74
CA GLY A 378 -21.83 -3.69 10.31
C GLY A 378 -21.85 -4.89 9.37
N ARG A 379 -21.59 -6.11 9.86
CA ARG A 379 -21.59 -7.38 9.07
C ARG A 379 -20.80 -7.28 7.76
N ILE A 380 -19.67 -6.59 7.81
CA ILE A 380 -18.85 -6.29 6.64
C ILE A 380 -18.29 -7.59 6.06
N SER A 381 -18.35 -7.71 4.74
CA SER A 381 -17.67 -8.76 3.98
C SER A 381 -16.66 -8.14 3.04
N LEU A 382 -15.47 -8.72 2.96
CA LEU A 382 -14.38 -8.29 2.08
C LEU A 382 -14.05 -9.38 1.07
N ASP A 383 -13.59 -8.97 -0.10
CA ASP A 383 -12.96 -9.89 -1.06
C ASP A 383 -11.71 -10.54 -0.44
N LYS A 384 -11.51 -11.82 -0.74
CA LYS A 384 -10.28 -12.55 -0.40
C LYS A 384 -9.07 -11.96 -1.11
N GLU A 385 -7.94 -11.97 -0.43
CA GLU A 385 -6.66 -11.47 -0.92
C GLU A 385 -6.17 -12.24 -2.16
N PHE A 386 -6.52 -13.52 -2.23
CA PHE A 386 -6.21 -14.46 -3.30
C PHE A 386 -7.47 -14.81 -4.09
N SER A 387 -7.39 -14.70 -5.42
CA SER A 387 -8.48 -15.04 -6.32
C SER A 387 -8.59 -16.55 -6.58
N GLY A 388 -9.74 -17.01 -7.06
CA GLY A 388 -9.96 -18.41 -7.46
C GLY A 388 -10.67 -19.30 -6.44
N SER A 389 -11.02 -18.76 -5.26
CA SER A 389 -11.86 -19.46 -4.29
C SER A 389 -13.31 -19.56 -4.78
N THR A 390 -13.98 -20.68 -4.46
CA THR A 390 -15.44 -20.85 -4.66
C THR A 390 -16.25 -19.77 -3.94
N TYR A 391 -15.75 -19.29 -2.81
CA TYR A 391 -16.32 -18.18 -2.04
C TYR A 391 -15.37 -16.99 -2.12
N PRO A 392 -15.66 -15.98 -2.96
CA PRO A 392 -14.74 -14.88 -3.27
C PRO A 392 -14.60 -13.88 -2.11
N THR A 393 -15.52 -13.90 -1.15
CA THR A 393 -15.54 -12.99 -0.01
C THR A 393 -15.48 -13.75 1.32
N TYR A 394 -15.19 -13.02 2.39
CA TYR A 394 -15.26 -13.49 3.78
C TYR A 394 -15.76 -12.37 4.70
N ALA A 395 -16.43 -12.74 5.79
CA ALA A 395 -16.84 -11.78 6.81
C ALA A 395 -15.62 -11.31 7.62
N VAL A 396 -15.52 -10.00 7.86
CA VAL A 396 -14.43 -9.41 8.66
C VAL A 396 -14.47 -9.90 10.09
N PHE A 397 -15.65 -9.88 10.70
CA PHE A 397 -15.84 -10.44 12.03
C PHE A 397 -15.94 -11.96 11.94
N PRO A 398 -15.03 -12.73 12.57
CA PRO A 398 -14.99 -14.17 12.43
C PRO A 398 -16.04 -14.82 13.35
N ALA A 399 -17.32 -14.71 12.99
CA ALA A 399 -18.42 -15.32 13.75
C ALA A 399 -19.34 -16.22 12.94
N GLN A 400 -19.97 -17.11 13.71
CA GLN A 400 -21.13 -17.96 13.40
C GLN A 400 -21.05 -18.94 12.21
N ASN A 401 -19.93 -19.08 11.51
CA ASN A 401 -19.82 -20.19 10.55
C ASN A 401 -19.59 -21.52 11.31
N LYS A 402 -20.68 -22.19 11.71
CA LYS A 402 -20.68 -23.43 12.50
C LYS A 402 -19.79 -24.53 11.89
N GLN A 403 -19.56 -24.47 10.58
CA GLN A 403 -18.79 -25.45 9.82
C GLN A 403 -17.27 -25.41 10.12
N GLN A 404 -16.72 -24.28 10.58
CA GLN A 404 -15.27 -24.10 10.75
C GLN A 404 -14.77 -24.30 12.20
N GLY A 405 -15.68 -24.56 13.15
CA GLY A 405 -15.34 -24.81 14.55
C GLY A 405 -14.92 -23.56 15.33
N LEU A 406 -14.72 -23.72 16.64
CA LEU A 406 -14.34 -22.63 17.56
C LEU A 406 -12.91 -22.14 17.30
N ALA A 407 -11.98 -23.06 17.03
CA ALA A 407 -10.56 -22.74 16.81
C ALA A 407 -10.33 -21.77 15.64
N TYR A 408 -11.16 -21.84 14.60
CA TYR A 408 -11.05 -20.93 13.45
C TYR A 408 -11.31 -19.47 13.83
N ARG A 409 -12.16 -19.20 14.83
CA ARG A 409 -12.51 -17.84 15.23
C ARG A 409 -11.35 -17.07 15.86
N PHE A 410 -10.36 -17.79 16.36
CA PHE A 410 -9.16 -17.26 17.00
C PHE A 410 -7.92 -17.35 16.09
N LYS A 411 -8.08 -17.70 14.80
CA LYS A 411 -6.99 -17.60 13.83
C LYS A 411 -6.69 -16.12 13.55
N PRO A 412 -5.42 -15.72 13.33
CA PRO A 412 -5.07 -14.36 12.97
C PRO A 412 -5.92 -13.85 11.80
N LEU A 413 -6.35 -12.58 11.88
CA LEU A 413 -7.15 -11.99 10.83
C LEU A 413 -6.33 -11.89 9.53
N ALA A 414 -7.04 -12.10 8.42
CA ALA A 414 -6.50 -11.92 7.08
C ALA A 414 -6.15 -10.43 6.83
N PRO A 415 -5.20 -10.14 5.91
CA PRO A 415 -4.66 -8.80 5.69
C PRO A 415 -5.72 -7.71 5.46
N HIS A 416 -6.74 -7.94 4.63
CA HIS A 416 -7.76 -6.92 4.38
C HIS A 416 -8.56 -6.60 5.64
N ALA A 417 -8.99 -7.63 6.39
CA ALA A 417 -9.72 -7.44 7.65
C ALA A 417 -8.87 -6.69 8.68
N ARG A 418 -7.62 -7.10 8.86
CA ARG A 418 -6.70 -6.45 9.80
C ARG A 418 -6.51 -4.97 9.43
N GLU A 419 -6.31 -4.67 8.16
CA GLU A 419 -6.09 -3.29 7.70
C GLU A 419 -7.33 -2.42 7.81
N LEU A 420 -8.53 -2.98 7.60
CA LEU A 420 -9.79 -2.30 7.85
C LEU A 420 -9.92 -1.94 9.33
N ILE A 421 -9.63 -2.86 10.26
CA ILE A 421 -9.72 -2.60 11.71
C ILE A 421 -8.70 -1.55 12.15
N LYS A 422 -7.46 -1.60 11.63
CA LYS A 422 -6.47 -0.53 11.88
C LYS A 422 -6.95 0.82 11.36
N SER A 423 -7.67 0.85 10.25
CA SER A 423 -8.23 2.07 9.67
C SER A 423 -9.37 2.62 10.52
N ILE A 424 -10.27 1.77 11.04
CA ILE A 424 -11.29 2.18 12.01
C ILE A 424 -10.64 2.78 13.25
N TYR A 425 -9.67 2.06 13.85
CA TYR A 425 -8.95 2.57 15.02
C TYR A 425 -8.29 3.92 14.74
N GLY A 426 -7.53 4.02 13.64
CA GLY A 426 -6.85 5.27 13.27
C GLY A 426 -7.83 6.42 13.04
N GLN A 427 -8.99 6.15 12.43
CA GLN A 427 -10.04 7.16 12.26
C GLN A 427 -10.63 7.61 13.60
N ILE A 428 -10.95 6.68 14.51
CA ILE A 428 -11.45 7.01 15.85
C ILE A 428 -10.41 7.85 16.61
N PHE A 429 -9.15 7.40 16.62
CA PHE A 429 -8.08 8.01 17.39
C PHE A 429 -7.67 9.39 16.86
N PHE A 430 -7.46 9.54 15.55
CA PHE A 430 -6.91 10.77 14.97
C PHE A 430 -7.97 11.79 14.53
N ALA A 431 -9.24 11.40 14.38
CA ALA A 431 -10.29 12.38 14.07
C ALA A 431 -10.73 13.18 15.31
N ASN A 432 -10.64 12.58 16.49
CA ASN A 432 -11.19 13.11 17.73
C ASN A 432 -10.11 13.72 18.62
N THR A 433 -10.51 14.62 19.52
CA THR A 433 -9.63 15.21 20.52
C THR A 433 -9.68 14.40 21.81
N GLY A 434 -8.50 14.02 22.33
CA GLY A 434 -8.38 13.28 23.58
C GLY A 434 -9.10 11.93 23.54
N TRP A 435 -10.12 11.78 24.37
CA TRP A 435 -10.90 10.54 24.50
C TRP A 435 -12.31 10.64 23.92
N GLU A 436 -12.60 11.68 23.14
CA GLU A 436 -13.89 11.83 22.48
C GLU A 436 -14.10 10.76 21.38
N ILE A 437 -15.35 10.40 21.14
CA ILE A 437 -15.77 9.49 20.07
C ILE A 437 -16.95 10.08 19.31
N ARG A 438 -16.70 11.11 18.49
CA ARG A 438 -17.70 11.79 17.67
C ARG A 438 -17.75 11.17 16.27
N ALA A 439 -18.95 10.82 15.82
CA ALA A 439 -19.15 10.29 14.47
C ALA A 439 -18.83 11.32 13.38
N GLU A 440 -19.20 12.59 13.57
CA GLU A 440 -19.02 13.66 12.57
C GLU A 440 -17.55 13.93 12.22
N ALA A 441 -16.65 13.81 13.20
CA ALA A 441 -15.23 14.02 13.00
C ALA A 441 -14.62 12.95 12.07
N ILE A 442 -15.15 11.71 12.10
CA ILE A 442 -14.64 10.57 11.32
C ILE A 442 -14.74 10.83 9.82
N THR A 443 -15.89 11.32 9.35
CA THR A 443 -16.12 11.57 7.92
C THR A 443 -15.10 12.57 7.38
N THR A 444 -14.96 13.71 8.07
CA THR A 444 -14.06 14.79 7.63
C THR A 444 -12.60 14.35 7.68
N TYR A 445 -12.21 13.59 8.71
CA TYR A 445 -10.86 13.00 8.78
C TYR A 445 -10.60 12.01 7.65
N ALA A 446 -11.59 11.16 7.31
CA ALA A 446 -11.45 10.18 6.24
C ALA A 446 -11.22 10.84 4.87
N GLU A 447 -11.90 11.96 4.60
CA GLU A 447 -11.69 12.78 3.40
C GLU A 447 -10.28 13.38 3.36
N GLY A 448 -9.82 14.00 4.45
CA GLY A 448 -8.46 14.56 4.54
C GLY A 448 -7.38 13.48 4.41
N LEU A 449 -7.60 12.28 4.94
CA LEU A 449 -6.69 11.15 4.79
C LEU A 449 -6.68 10.60 3.36
N ALA A 450 -7.80 10.63 2.65
CA ALA A 450 -7.86 10.28 1.23
C ALA A 450 -6.99 11.23 0.40
N LEU A 451 -7.04 12.53 0.70
CA LEU A 451 -6.20 13.54 0.08
C LEU A 451 -4.70 13.31 0.36
N LYS A 452 -4.32 13.13 1.62
CA LYS A 452 -2.92 12.82 1.98
C LYS A 452 -2.38 11.62 1.21
N ARG A 453 -3.21 10.59 1.03
CA ARG A 453 -2.87 9.38 0.27
C ARG A 453 -2.78 9.63 -1.23
N SER A 454 -3.66 10.47 -1.79
CA SER A 454 -3.60 10.90 -3.18
C SER A 454 -2.24 11.54 -3.51
N CYS A 455 -1.75 12.45 -2.66
CA CYS A 455 -0.43 13.05 -2.82
C CYS A 455 0.70 11.99 -2.82
N LEU A 456 0.63 11.01 -1.93
CA LEU A 456 1.60 9.91 -1.89
C LEU A 456 1.50 8.99 -3.12
N GLN A 457 0.29 8.69 -3.60
CA GLN A 457 0.07 7.92 -4.82
C GLN A 457 0.65 8.65 -6.03
N GLU A 458 0.44 9.96 -6.14
CA GLU A 458 1.03 10.79 -7.19
C GLU A 458 2.55 10.82 -7.13
N LEU A 459 3.12 11.01 -5.94
CA LEU A 459 4.58 10.94 -5.73
C LEU A 459 5.14 9.58 -6.18
N THR A 460 4.50 8.48 -5.77
CA THR A 460 4.89 7.12 -6.17
C THR A 460 4.73 6.89 -7.67
N PHE A 461 3.64 7.40 -8.28
CA PHE A 461 3.41 7.31 -9.71
C PHE A 461 4.49 8.07 -10.48
N ASN A 462 4.73 9.34 -10.16
CA ASN A 462 5.74 10.15 -10.83
C ASN A 462 7.15 9.55 -10.67
N THR A 463 7.47 9.03 -9.49
CA THR A 463 8.76 8.39 -9.24
C THR A 463 8.87 7.08 -10.02
N PHE A 464 8.00 6.09 -9.82
CA PHE A 464 8.24 4.73 -10.35
C PHE A 464 7.67 4.46 -11.74
N LYS A 465 6.78 5.32 -12.25
CA LYS A 465 6.13 5.14 -13.56
C LYS A 465 6.65 6.11 -14.62
N ARG A 466 7.07 7.31 -14.22
CA ARG A 466 7.48 8.38 -15.15
C ARG A 466 8.99 8.61 -15.18
N THR A 467 9.71 8.17 -14.16
CA THR A 467 11.17 8.35 -14.09
C THR A 467 11.90 7.25 -14.85
N ALA A 468 12.96 7.63 -15.57
CA ALA A 468 13.80 6.69 -16.30
C ALA A 468 14.52 5.71 -15.33
N PRO A 469 14.75 4.44 -15.72
CA PRO A 469 15.33 3.45 -14.82
C PRO A 469 16.69 3.80 -14.20
N HIS A 470 17.55 4.53 -14.93
CA HIS A 470 18.86 4.93 -14.41
C HIS A 470 18.75 5.93 -13.24
N LEU A 471 17.70 6.74 -13.17
CA LEU A 471 17.43 7.63 -12.04
C LEU A 471 16.84 6.85 -10.85
N LEU A 472 16.00 5.84 -11.12
CA LEU A 472 15.53 4.91 -10.10
C LEU A 472 16.67 4.11 -9.47
N LEU A 473 17.68 3.71 -10.26
CA LEU A 473 18.89 3.09 -9.73
C LEU A 473 19.65 4.03 -8.79
N LYS A 474 19.79 5.32 -9.14
CA LYS A 474 20.42 6.31 -8.25
C LYS A 474 19.65 6.46 -6.94
N LEU A 475 18.32 6.48 -7.01
CA LEU A 475 17.46 6.52 -5.82
C LEU A 475 17.68 5.29 -4.93
N HIS A 476 17.65 4.10 -5.53
CA HIS A 476 17.90 2.85 -4.84
C HIS A 476 19.26 2.86 -4.13
N GLN A 477 20.32 3.23 -4.84
CA GLN A 477 21.68 3.36 -4.29
C GLN A 477 21.80 4.43 -3.20
N ALA A 478 21.02 5.52 -3.27
CA ALA A 478 21.00 6.53 -2.22
C ALA A 478 20.48 5.92 -0.91
N PHE A 479 19.35 5.21 -0.94
CA PHE A 479 18.81 4.54 0.23
C PHE A 479 19.70 3.40 0.74
N SER A 480 20.27 2.57 -0.14
CA SER A 480 21.18 1.49 0.27
C SER A 480 22.42 2.04 0.99
N ARG A 481 23.02 3.14 0.50
CA ARG A 481 24.15 3.80 1.17
C ARG A 481 23.75 4.38 2.54
N MET A 482 22.54 4.91 2.68
CA MET A 482 22.02 5.36 3.97
C MET A 482 21.89 4.18 4.95
N ALA A 483 21.33 3.07 4.47
CA ALA A 483 21.18 1.84 5.24
C ALA A 483 22.53 1.28 5.72
N GLU A 484 23.53 1.21 4.84
CA GLU A 484 24.86 0.72 5.15
C GLU A 484 25.55 1.54 6.25
N ARG A 485 25.47 2.87 6.15
CA ARG A 485 26.00 3.78 7.18
C ARG A 485 25.32 3.53 8.52
N LYS A 486 23.98 3.50 8.54
CA LYS A 486 23.22 3.28 9.77
C LYS A 486 23.49 1.91 10.38
N LYS A 487 23.60 0.87 9.54
CA LYS A 487 23.94 -0.48 9.98
C LYS A 487 25.30 -0.53 10.66
N ALA A 488 26.31 0.15 10.12
CA ALA A 488 27.63 0.25 10.72
C ALA A 488 27.58 0.91 12.11
N ASP A 489 26.75 1.94 12.28
CA ASP A 489 26.55 2.62 13.56
C ASP A 489 25.82 1.72 14.58
N CYS A 490 24.73 1.06 14.15
CA CYS A 490 23.97 0.15 15.01
C CYS A 490 24.81 -1.05 15.49
N LEU A 491 25.65 -1.62 14.62
CA LEU A 491 26.49 -2.78 14.96
C LEU A 491 27.52 -2.47 16.07
N GLN A 492 27.95 -1.22 16.21
CA GLN A 492 28.88 -0.81 17.28
C GLN A 492 28.23 -0.82 18.67
N GLY A 493 26.91 -0.67 18.74
CA GLY A 493 26.13 -0.61 19.99
C GLY A 493 25.35 -1.87 20.35
N LEU A 494 25.34 -2.90 19.50
CA LEU A 494 24.49 -4.08 19.71
C LEU A 494 25.06 -5.02 20.78
N PRO A 495 24.25 -5.47 21.76
CA PRO A 495 24.64 -6.51 22.69
C PRO A 495 25.07 -7.79 21.95
N GLN A 496 26.11 -8.46 22.44
CA GLN A 496 26.57 -9.74 21.89
C GLN A 496 25.39 -10.73 21.80
N GLY A 497 25.17 -11.29 20.60
CA GLY A 497 24.10 -12.24 20.31
C GLY A 497 22.79 -11.63 19.78
N SER A 498 22.69 -10.30 19.70
CA SER A 498 21.55 -9.66 19.04
C SER A 498 21.62 -9.84 17.53
N SER A 499 20.49 -10.10 16.88
CA SER A 499 20.43 -10.11 15.41
C SER A 499 20.63 -8.68 14.89
N PRO A 500 21.41 -8.48 13.82
CA PRO A 500 21.59 -7.16 13.23
C PRO A 500 20.24 -6.64 12.74
N PRO A 501 20.03 -5.30 12.74
CA PRO A 501 18.85 -4.72 12.15
C PRO A 501 18.77 -5.10 10.66
N SER A 502 17.53 -5.24 10.25
CA SER A 502 17.11 -5.46 8.89
C SER A 502 17.57 -4.29 7.99
N GLU A 503 17.81 -4.50 6.70
CA GLU A 503 18.18 -3.42 5.76
C GLU A 503 17.09 -2.35 5.73
N MET A 504 15.82 -2.75 5.64
CA MET A 504 14.70 -1.80 5.64
C MET A 504 14.63 -1.00 6.96
N ALA A 505 14.87 -1.65 8.10
CA ALA A 505 14.94 -0.96 9.39
C ALA A 505 16.11 0.05 9.42
N CYS A 506 17.25 -0.28 8.82
CA CYS A 506 18.38 0.65 8.70
C CYS A 506 18.02 1.84 7.79
N ILE A 507 17.31 1.62 6.69
CA ILE A 507 16.82 2.71 5.80
C ILE A 507 15.89 3.64 6.58
N GLN A 508 14.90 3.11 7.30
CA GLN A 508 13.94 3.91 8.07
C GLN A 508 14.64 4.75 9.13
N LEU A 509 15.54 4.14 9.91
CA LEU A 509 16.31 4.86 10.92
C LEU A 509 17.22 5.93 10.30
N ALA A 510 17.83 5.66 9.14
CA ALA A 510 18.66 6.64 8.46
C ALA A 510 17.83 7.81 7.89
N ILE A 511 16.59 7.57 7.47
CA ILE A 511 15.65 8.63 7.11
C ILE A 511 15.26 9.42 8.36
N ASP A 512 15.00 8.76 9.49
CA ASP A 512 14.64 9.45 10.74
C ASP A 512 15.75 10.39 11.22
N ASP A 513 17.02 10.02 11.04
CA ASP A 513 18.19 10.86 11.34
C ASP A 513 18.23 12.16 10.50
N LEU A 514 17.54 12.24 9.36
CA LEU A 514 17.43 13.50 8.59
C LEU A 514 16.60 14.57 9.30
N PHE A 515 15.85 14.19 10.35
CA PHE A 515 14.91 15.03 11.09
C PHE A 515 15.27 15.20 12.58
N ALA A 516 16.38 14.60 13.02
CA ALA A 516 16.92 14.75 14.38
C ALA A 516 17.87 15.97 14.44
#